data_AF-A0ABD1BSW6-F1
#
_entry.id   AF-A0ABD1BSW6-F1
#
_cell.length_a   1.000
_cell.length_b   1.000
_cell.length_c   1.000
_cell.angle_alpha   90.00
_cell.angle_beta   90.00
_cell.angle_gamma   90.00
#
_symmetry.space_group_name_H-M   'P 1'
#
loop_
_entity.id
_entity.type
_entity.pdbx_description
1 polymer ?
#
loop_
_entity_poly.entity_id
_entity_poly.type
_entity_poly.pdbx_seq_one_letter_code
_entity_poly.pdbx_strand_id
1 'polypeptide(L)'
;MTGFREFQRQRFAQLRPGAFDQNDFDEFTTARHIFEAMEVTKFSDFWCKCMHELQEDKFWRKYFIDKAESSNEEKLQFLEALTRCTRHSEKCEKRLGSR
;
A
#
# COMPACT_ATOMS: atom_id res chain seq x y z
N MET A 1 -2.55 -10.07 -10.00
CA MET A 1 -1.99 -10.61 -8.74
C MET A 1 -3.02 -10.70 -7.61
N THR A 2 -4.33 -10.61 -7.89
CA THR A 2 -5.42 -10.61 -6.89
C THR A 2 -5.72 -11.99 -6.31
N GLY A 3 -5.66 -13.06 -7.15
CA GLY A 3 -6.09 -14.40 -6.74
C GLY A 3 -5.26 -15.07 -5.63
N PHE A 4 -3.96 -14.76 -5.51
CA PHE A 4 -3.11 -15.41 -4.50
C PHE A 4 -3.36 -14.87 -3.09
N ARG A 5 -3.49 -13.54 -2.93
CA ARG A 5 -3.85 -12.94 -1.63
C ARG A 5 -5.25 -13.35 -1.20
N GLU A 6 -6.19 -13.44 -2.14
CA GLU A 6 -7.55 -13.88 -1.85
C GLU A 6 -7.62 -15.36 -1.43
N PHE A 7 -6.83 -16.22 -2.07
CA PHE A 7 -6.67 -17.62 -1.68
C PHE A 7 -6.06 -17.74 -0.27
N GLN A 8 -5.00 -16.95 0.03
CA GLN A 8 -4.42 -16.91 1.37
C GLN A 8 -5.43 -16.47 2.42
N ARG A 9 -6.24 -15.43 2.15
CA ARG A 9 -7.35 -15.00 3.01
C ARG A 9 -8.33 -16.14 3.28
N GLN A 10 -8.83 -16.79 2.24
CA GLN A 10 -9.82 -17.86 2.36
C GLN A 10 -9.28 -19.03 3.20
N ARG A 11 -8.01 -19.39 3.01
CA ARG A 11 -7.35 -20.45 3.80
C ARG A 11 -7.14 -20.03 5.26
N PHE A 12 -6.71 -18.80 5.51
CA PHE A 12 -6.52 -18.29 6.87
C PHE A 12 -7.84 -18.21 7.64
N ALA A 13 -8.91 -17.74 7.00
CA ALA A 13 -10.24 -17.69 7.62
C ALA A 13 -10.76 -19.08 8.01
N GLN A 14 -10.44 -20.12 7.22
CA GLN A 14 -10.76 -21.51 7.56
C GLN A 14 -9.93 -22.05 8.72
N LEU A 15 -8.64 -21.72 8.79
CA LEU A 15 -7.72 -22.22 9.82
C LEU A 15 -7.91 -21.53 11.17
N ARG A 16 -8.28 -20.25 11.17
CA ARG A 16 -8.44 -19.46 12.39
C ARG A 16 -9.61 -18.47 12.25
N PRO A 17 -10.84 -18.93 12.50
CA PRO A 17 -12.03 -18.09 12.44
C PRO A 17 -11.90 -16.86 13.34
N GLY A 18 -12.20 -15.67 12.81
CA GLY A 18 -12.14 -14.40 13.55
C GLY A 18 -10.75 -13.79 13.77
N ALA A 19 -9.67 -14.45 13.35
CA ALA A 19 -8.31 -13.88 13.45
C ALA A 19 -7.94 -12.96 12.26
N PHE A 20 -8.77 -12.94 11.21
CA PHE A 20 -8.58 -12.10 10.05
C PHE A 20 -9.45 -10.85 10.14
N ASP A 21 -8.83 -9.68 10.11
CA ASP A 21 -9.53 -8.40 10.07
C ASP A 21 -9.89 -8.08 8.61
N GLN A 22 -11.13 -8.38 8.25
CA GLN A 22 -11.65 -8.14 6.89
C GLN A 22 -11.65 -6.64 6.54
N ASN A 23 -11.97 -5.79 7.51
CA ASN A 23 -12.02 -4.34 7.29
C ASN A 23 -10.61 -3.78 6.99
N ASP A 24 -9.61 -4.23 7.75
CA ASP A 24 -8.21 -3.88 7.50
C ASP A 24 -7.73 -4.26 6.09
N PHE A 25 -8.08 -5.48 5.67
CA PHE A 25 -7.73 -5.97 4.33
C PHE A 25 -8.42 -5.18 3.21
N ASP A 26 -9.70 -4.86 3.37
CA ASP A 26 -10.49 -4.13 2.38
C ASP A 26 -10.04 -2.67 2.27
N GLU A 27 -9.75 -2.02 3.40
CA GLU A 27 -9.16 -0.68 3.43
C GLU A 27 -7.80 -0.68 2.71
N PHE A 28 -6.92 -1.62 3.00
CA PHE A 28 -5.62 -1.69 2.33
C PHE A 28 -5.75 -1.94 0.83
N THR A 29 -6.65 -2.82 0.44
CA THR A 29 -6.96 -3.09 -0.98
C THR A 29 -7.46 -1.83 -1.67
N THR A 30 -8.32 -1.05 -1.01
CA THR A 30 -8.84 0.23 -1.51
C THR A 30 -7.74 1.27 -1.67
N ALA A 31 -6.93 1.50 -0.63
CA ALA A 31 -5.79 2.42 -0.68
C ALA A 31 -4.81 2.04 -1.79
N ARG A 32 -4.50 0.74 -1.91
CA ARG A 32 -3.64 0.23 -2.97
C ARG A 32 -4.19 0.54 -4.36
N HIS A 33 -5.50 0.35 -4.59
CA HIS A 33 -6.11 0.63 -5.89
C HIS A 33 -6.06 2.13 -6.24
N ILE A 34 -6.33 3.00 -5.28
CA ILE A 34 -6.18 4.45 -5.44
C ILE A 34 -4.72 4.78 -5.79
N PHE A 35 -3.75 4.20 -5.08
CA PHE A 35 -2.33 4.42 -5.31
C PHE A 35 -1.87 3.93 -6.69
N GLU A 36 -2.23 2.71 -7.07
CA GLU A 36 -1.86 2.14 -8.37
C GLU A 36 -2.48 2.88 -9.57
N ALA A 37 -3.56 3.65 -9.36
CA ALA A 37 -4.17 4.50 -10.38
C ALA A 37 -3.42 5.82 -10.63
N MET A 38 -2.47 6.22 -9.77
CA MET A 38 -1.71 7.49 -9.91
C MET A 38 -0.49 7.41 -10.84
N GLU A 39 -0.41 6.38 -11.70
CA GLU A 39 0.66 6.20 -12.70
C GLU A 39 2.11 6.28 -12.15
N VAL A 40 2.30 5.93 -10.88
CA VAL A 40 3.63 5.87 -10.25
C VAL A 40 4.41 4.68 -10.80
N THR A 41 5.73 4.86 -10.99
CA THR A 41 6.62 3.76 -11.42
C THR A 41 6.56 2.62 -10.41
N LYS A 42 5.97 1.49 -10.81
CA LYS A 42 5.85 0.31 -9.94
C LYS A 42 7.22 -0.21 -9.55
N PHE A 43 7.35 -0.63 -8.29
CA PHE A 43 8.59 -1.18 -7.71
C PHE A 43 9.77 -0.18 -7.64
N SER A 44 9.52 1.13 -7.74
CA SER A 44 10.49 2.14 -7.30
C SER A 44 10.63 2.15 -5.77
N ASP A 45 11.68 2.78 -5.25
CA ASP A 45 11.85 2.98 -3.80
C ASP A 45 10.63 3.68 -3.19
N PHE A 46 10.16 4.74 -3.84
CA PHE A 46 8.93 5.45 -3.48
C PHE A 46 7.72 4.52 -3.46
N TRP A 47 7.51 3.73 -4.51
CA TRP A 47 6.40 2.77 -4.57
C TRP A 47 6.43 1.79 -3.40
N CYS A 48 7.60 1.21 -3.11
CA CYS A 48 7.77 0.26 -2.02
C CYS A 48 7.50 0.89 -0.65
N LYS A 49 8.03 2.09 -0.40
CA LYS A 49 7.78 2.81 0.87
C LYS A 49 6.32 3.18 1.04
N CYS A 50 5.67 3.72 0.00
CA CYS A 50 4.24 4.06 0.05
C CYS A 50 3.39 2.82 0.36
N MET A 51 3.66 1.70 -0.32
CA MET A 51 2.95 0.45 -0.08
C MET A 51 3.17 -0.09 1.34
N HIS A 52 4.38 0.06 1.89
CA HIS A 52 4.68 -0.33 3.26
C HIS A 52 3.91 0.53 4.27
N GLU A 53 3.98 1.86 4.15
CA GLU A 53 3.27 2.78 5.06
C GLU A 53 1.74 2.55 5.03
N LEU A 54 1.17 2.40 3.83
CA LEU A 54 -0.27 2.13 3.70
C LEU A 54 -0.67 0.76 4.25
N GLN A 55 0.24 -0.22 4.30
CA GLN A 55 -0.03 -1.54 4.86
C GLN A 55 0.03 -1.52 6.40
N GLU A 56 1.07 -0.93 6.96
CA GLU A 56 1.39 -1.03 8.39
C GLU A 56 0.62 0.00 9.24
N ASP A 57 0.36 1.21 8.72
CA ASP A 57 -0.30 2.27 9.49
C ASP A 57 -1.76 2.49 9.05
N LYS A 58 -2.70 2.03 9.88
CA LYS A 58 -4.14 2.18 9.63
C LYS A 58 -4.58 3.65 9.59
N PHE A 59 -3.96 4.52 10.37
CA PHE A 59 -4.31 5.94 10.43
C PHE A 59 -3.96 6.63 9.11
N TRP A 60 -2.72 6.46 8.64
CA TRP A 60 -2.29 7.05 7.37
C TRP A 60 -3.03 6.47 6.18
N ARG A 61 -3.30 5.16 6.20
CA ARG A 61 -4.11 4.51 5.18
C ARG A 61 -5.50 5.12 5.10
N LYS A 62 -6.20 5.27 6.23
CA LYS A 62 -7.53 5.86 6.25
C LYS A 62 -7.51 7.31 5.78
N TYR A 63 -6.55 8.11 6.25
CA TYR A 63 -6.36 9.48 5.82
C TYR A 63 -6.13 9.59 4.29
N PHE A 64 -5.36 8.66 3.73
CA PHE A 64 -5.11 8.59 2.29
C PHE A 64 -6.38 8.25 1.49
N ILE A 65 -7.19 7.31 1.99
CA ILE A 65 -8.48 6.94 1.37
C ILE A 65 -9.46 8.11 1.46
N ASP A 66 -9.55 8.82 2.59
CA ASP A 66 -10.44 9.97 2.76
C ASP A 66 -10.09 11.11 1.80
N LYS A 67 -8.83 11.17 1.34
CA LYS A 67 -8.40 12.06 0.27
C LYS A 67 -8.70 11.55 -1.14
N ALA A 68 -9.53 10.51 -1.33
CA ALA A 68 -9.82 9.95 -2.65
C ALA A 68 -10.32 10.98 -3.68
N GLU A 69 -11.04 12.01 -3.24
CA GLU A 69 -11.55 13.09 -4.11
C GLU A 69 -10.51 14.18 -4.44
N SER A 70 -9.39 14.23 -3.70
CA SER A 70 -8.34 15.20 -3.98
C SER A 70 -7.59 14.86 -5.28
N SER A 71 -6.88 15.84 -5.83
CA SER A 71 -6.08 15.62 -7.03
C SER A 71 -4.99 14.58 -6.79
N ASN A 72 -4.54 13.90 -7.84
CA ASN A 72 -3.42 12.96 -7.76
C ASN A 72 -2.15 13.65 -7.26
N GLU A 73 -1.94 14.92 -7.61
CA GLU A 73 -0.78 15.69 -7.17
C GLU A 73 -0.77 15.88 -5.65
N GLU A 74 -1.90 16.25 -5.05
CA GLU A 74 -2.00 16.41 -3.59
C GLU A 74 -1.78 15.09 -2.84
N LYS A 75 -2.26 13.97 -3.40
CA LYS A 75 -2.02 12.62 -2.86
C LYS A 75 -0.55 12.25 -2.94
N LEU A 76 0.10 12.54 -4.06
CA LEU A 76 1.53 12.27 -4.25
C LEU A 76 2.37 13.12 -3.29
N GLN A 77 2.08 14.42 -3.14
CA GLN A 77 2.78 15.28 -2.19
C GLN A 77 2.62 14.80 -0.74
N PHE A 78 1.42 14.34 -0.37
CA PHE A 78 1.19 13.71 0.92
C PHE A 78 2.08 12.47 1.11
N LEU A 79 2.13 11.58 0.12
CA LEU A 79 2.94 10.36 0.17
C LEU A 79 4.45 10.66 0.19
N GLU A 80 4.90 11.70 -0.51
CA GLU A 80 6.29 12.17 -0.46
C GLU A 80 6.64 12.68 0.93
N ALA A 81 5.74 13.45 1.57
CA ALA A 81 5.92 13.93 2.94
C ALA A 81 5.90 12.78 3.95
N LEU A 82 4.99 11.81 3.78
CA LEU A 82 4.85 10.65 4.65
C LEU A 82 6.10 9.75 4.60
N THR A 83 6.56 9.42 3.39
CA THR A 83 7.69 8.49 3.19
C THR A 83 9.06 9.18 3.24
N ARG A 84 9.08 10.51 3.27
CA ARG A 84 10.29 11.35 3.09
C ARG A 84 11.09 10.94 1.85
N CYS A 85 10.40 10.52 0.80
CA CYS A 85 10.98 10.00 -0.43
C CYS A 85 10.37 10.72 -1.61
N THR A 86 11.18 11.06 -2.60
CA THR A 86 10.70 11.70 -3.82
C THR A 86 10.11 10.67 -4.77
N ARG A 87 9.06 11.03 -5.52
CA ARG A 87 8.44 10.16 -6.54
C ARG A 87 9.39 9.75 -7.68
N HIS A 88 10.49 10.50 -7.84
CA HIS A 88 11.56 10.25 -8.80
C HIS A 88 12.72 9.41 -8.25
N SER A 89 12.60 8.86 -7.04
CA SER A 89 13.61 7.96 -6.48
C SER A 89 13.87 6.81 -7.45
N GLU A 90 15.14 6.47 -7.67
CA GLU A 90 15.53 5.33 -8.51
C GLU A 90 14.92 4.01 -8.02
N LYS A 91 14.99 3.00 -8.89
CA LYS A 91 14.37 1.69 -8.65
C LYS A 91 14.78 1.14 -7.28
N CYS A 92 13.83 0.46 -6.64
CA CYS A 92 14.08 -0.31 -5.44
C CYS A 92 14.99 -1.48 -5.80
N GLU A 93 16.30 -1.24 -5.85
CA GLU A 93 17.29 -2.30 -5.81
C GLU A 93 17.06 -2.98 -4.47
N LYS A 94 16.43 -4.14 -4.52
CA LYS A 94 16.24 -5.02 -3.39
C LYS A 94 17.57 -5.07 -2.64
N ARG A 95 17.66 -4.39 -1.49
CA ARG A 95 18.67 -4.71 -0.48
C ARG A 95 18.27 -6.04 0.16
N LEU A 96 18.29 -7.09 -0.65
CA LEU A 96 18.54 -8.45 -0.18
C LEU A 96 20.04 -8.49 0.13
N GLY A 97 20.42 -7.73 1.16
CA GLY A 97 21.70 -7.89 1.81
C GLY A 97 21.64 -9.20 2.56
N SER A 98 22.31 -10.21 2.01
CA SER A 98 22.66 -11.44 2.71
C SER A 98 23.15 -11.13 4.13
N ARG A 99 22.50 -11.75 5.12
CA ARG A 99 23.16 -12.33 6.30
C ARG A 99 22.22 -13.32 6.97
#